data_AF-A0A4Z0HNC6-F1
#
_entry.id   AF-A0A4Z0HNC6-F1
#
_cell.length_a   1.000
_cell.length_b   1.000
_cell.length_c   1.000
_cell.angle_alpha   90.00
_cell.angle_beta   90.00
_cell.angle_gamma   90.00
#
_symmetry.space_group_name_H-M   'P 1'
#
loop_
_entity.id
_entity.type
_entity.pdbx_description
1 polymer ?
#
loop_
_entity_poly.entity_id
_entity_poly.type
_entity_poly.pdbx_seq_one_letter_code
_entity_poly.pdbx_strand_id
1 'polypeptide(L)'
;MYDIISTADTVSRWSSLGVRLPKQLSTAVEVFEAIRWVEVGHAVEFDLADITAANAEARVVEFAGRLVPTLKSGDHLNQTPLEEAKRRMLDAAARAVLGTATAAVPVVIEQLQPEFANHSAAYVAAVDLLPETIDSDSLVQAGAAAVTAYATAQVEAAWLNRISSWVAGTRDLPGFAGLDVEVPLRILRPADALQLAKLDAAQHKTPNQTLGALNTVFYTAAREGIEFGINTLRECADIRRELAFTPDKVTFR
;
A
#
# COMPACT_ATOMS: atom_id res chain seq x y z
N MET A 1 -6.36 -6.24 -16.29
CA MET A 1 -6.76 -4.85 -16.62
C MET A 1 -6.31 -3.99 -15.46
N TYR A 2 -5.51 -2.97 -15.73
CA TYR A 2 -4.93 -2.12 -14.69
C TYR A 2 -6.00 -1.12 -14.20
N ASP A 3 -6.40 -1.23 -12.93
CA ASP A 3 -7.43 -0.38 -12.33
C ASP A 3 -6.79 0.84 -11.66
N ILE A 4 -6.66 1.93 -12.42
CA ILE A 4 -6.06 3.17 -11.94
C ILE A 4 -6.83 3.82 -10.80
N ILE A 5 -8.15 3.57 -10.70
CA ILE A 5 -9.00 4.17 -9.68
C ILE A 5 -8.71 3.50 -8.34
N SER A 6 -8.60 2.17 -8.33
CA SER A 6 -8.18 1.41 -7.14
C SER A 6 -6.76 1.77 -6.68
N THR A 7 -5.83 1.95 -7.62
CA THR A 7 -4.47 2.41 -7.27
C THR A 7 -4.48 3.83 -6.70
N ALA A 8 -5.25 4.75 -7.28
CA ALA A 8 -5.39 6.11 -6.76
C ALA A 8 -6.04 6.14 -5.35
N ASP A 9 -7.02 5.28 -5.08
CA ASP A 9 -7.58 5.08 -3.72
C ASP A 9 -6.54 4.54 -2.74
N THR A 10 -5.65 3.64 -3.18
CA THR A 10 -4.55 3.18 -2.33
C THR A 10 -3.58 4.33 -1.99
N VAL A 11 -3.29 5.20 -2.97
CA VAL A 11 -2.44 6.39 -2.78
C VAL A 11 -3.10 7.43 -1.87
N SER A 12 -4.41 7.65 -1.98
CA SER A 12 -5.12 8.63 -1.12
C SER A 12 -5.02 8.30 0.36
N ARG A 13 -4.82 7.03 0.69
CA ARG A 13 -4.67 6.53 2.07
C ARG A 13 -3.25 6.59 2.62
N TRP A 14 -2.25 7.03 1.86
CA TRP A 14 -0.87 7.12 2.34
C TRP A 14 -0.71 8.02 3.58
N SER A 15 -1.54 9.07 3.70
CA SER A 15 -1.59 9.94 4.87
C SER A 15 -1.92 9.20 6.18
N SER A 16 -2.58 8.03 6.13
CA SER A 16 -2.86 7.18 7.29
C SER A 16 -1.61 6.61 7.95
N LEU A 17 -0.45 6.69 7.28
CA LEU A 17 0.87 6.34 7.81
C LEU A 17 1.51 7.48 8.61
N GLY A 18 0.81 8.59 8.83
CA GLY A 18 1.35 9.75 9.55
C GLY A 18 2.23 10.67 8.69
N VAL A 19 2.35 10.40 7.39
CA VAL A 19 3.18 11.20 6.47
C VAL A 19 2.40 12.35 5.84
N ARG A 20 3.13 13.41 5.48
CA ARG A 20 2.60 14.52 4.68
C ARG A 20 2.90 14.29 3.20
N LEU A 21 1.85 14.32 2.38
CA LEU A 21 2.01 14.19 0.94
C LEU A 21 2.61 15.47 0.34
N PRO A 22 3.48 15.35 -0.69
CA PRO A 22 3.92 16.51 -1.46
C PRO A 22 2.72 17.31 -1.99
N LYS A 23 2.84 18.65 -2.04
CA LYS A 23 1.73 19.55 -2.38
C LYS A 23 0.96 19.13 -3.64
N GLN A 24 1.69 18.79 -4.71
CA GLN A 24 1.09 18.37 -5.98
C GLN A 24 0.26 17.09 -5.84
N LEU A 25 0.77 16.11 -5.09
CA LEU A 25 0.06 14.86 -4.82
C LEU A 25 -1.15 15.08 -3.91
N SER A 26 -1.02 15.92 -2.85
CA SER A 26 -2.14 16.28 -1.97
C SER A 26 -3.29 16.88 -2.77
N THR A 27 -3.01 17.86 -3.62
CA THR A 27 -4.03 18.50 -4.47
C THR A 27 -4.67 17.50 -5.44
N ALA A 28 -3.90 16.61 -6.06
CA ALA A 28 -4.44 15.58 -6.94
C ALA A 28 -5.36 14.60 -6.18
N VAL A 29 -4.97 14.19 -4.98
CA VAL A 29 -5.77 13.34 -4.10
C VAL A 29 -7.05 14.03 -3.65
N GLU A 30 -6.99 15.31 -3.27
CA GLU A 30 -8.16 16.11 -2.88
C GLU A 30 -9.20 16.18 -4.01
N VAL A 31 -8.75 16.44 -5.26
CA VAL A 31 -9.63 16.45 -6.44
C VAL A 31 -10.22 15.07 -6.71
N PHE A 32 -9.41 14.02 -6.62
CA PHE A 32 -9.86 12.64 -6.80
C PHE A 32 -10.94 12.24 -5.78
N GLU A 33 -10.71 12.49 -4.50
CA GLU A 33 -11.67 12.20 -3.43
C GLU A 33 -12.94 13.05 -3.59
N ALA A 34 -12.82 14.34 -3.93
CA ALA A 34 -13.97 15.20 -4.18
C ALA A 34 -14.88 14.62 -5.28
N ILE A 35 -14.31 14.17 -6.41
CA ILE A 35 -15.06 13.56 -7.51
C ILE A 35 -15.64 12.19 -7.11
N ARG A 36 -14.86 11.38 -6.39
CA ARG A 36 -15.26 10.04 -5.93
C ARG A 36 -16.56 10.07 -5.13
N TRP A 37 -16.72 11.05 -4.25
CA TRP A 37 -17.87 11.18 -3.36
C TRP A 37 -19.05 11.97 -3.95
N VAL A 38 -18.96 12.46 -5.20
CA VAL A 38 -20.13 13.06 -5.87
C VAL A 38 -21.22 12.03 -6.09
N GLU A 39 -22.40 12.26 -5.54
CA GLU A 39 -23.58 11.41 -5.77
C GLU A 39 -24.18 11.69 -7.15
N VAL A 40 -24.44 10.63 -7.92
CA VAL A 40 -24.94 10.72 -9.31
C VAL A 40 -26.25 9.96 -9.54
N GLY A 41 -26.80 9.35 -8.49
CA GLY A 41 -27.95 8.45 -8.54
C GLY A 41 -29.25 9.02 -7.96
N HIS A 42 -29.39 10.35 -7.85
CA HIS A 42 -30.62 10.93 -7.30
C HIS A 42 -31.80 10.79 -8.27
N ALA A 43 -32.96 10.43 -7.74
CA ALA A 43 -34.22 10.58 -8.44
C ALA A 43 -34.50 12.08 -8.66
N VAL A 44 -34.93 12.45 -9.87
CA VAL A 44 -35.37 13.82 -10.13
C VAL A 44 -36.72 14.00 -9.46
N GLU A 45 -36.73 14.67 -8.31
CA GLU A 45 -37.96 15.04 -7.63
C GLU A 45 -38.51 16.37 -8.15
N PHE A 46 -39.84 16.47 -8.18
CA PHE A 46 -40.58 17.70 -8.40
C PHE A 46 -41.79 17.73 -7.47
N ASP A 47 -42.13 18.91 -6.96
CA ASP A 47 -43.30 19.12 -6.13
C ASP A 47 -44.47 19.62 -7.00
N LEU A 48 -45.61 18.95 -6.93
CA LEU A 48 -46.83 19.37 -7.60
C LEU A 48 -47.39 20.66 -7.01
N ALA A 49 -47.09 20.98 -5.74
CA ALA A 49 -47.54 22.20 -5.08
C ALA A 49 -46.95 23.47 -5.74
N ASP A 50 -45.79 23.35 -6.39
CA ASP A 50 -45.11 24.46 -7.09
C ASP A 50 -45.58 24.66 -8.54
N ILE A 51 -46.52 23.82 -9.00
CA ILE A 51 -47.06 23.85 -10.36
C ILE A 51 -48.44 24.51 -10.33
N THR A 52 -48.53 25.63 -11.05
CA THR A 52 -49.76 26.37 -11.32
C THR A 52 -50.06 26.30 -12.82
N ALA A 53 -51.31 26.60 -13.21
CA ALA A 53 -51.67 26.66 -14.63
C ALA A 53 -50.80 27.64 -15.44
N ALA A 54 -50.31 28.72 -14.79
CA ALA A 54 -49.51 29.75 -15.45
C ALA A 54 -48.03 29.36 -15.65
N ASN A 55 -47.48 28.40 -14.90
CA ASN A 55 -46.07 27.99 -15.00
C ASN A 55 -45.88 26.52 -15.45
N ALA A 56 -46.96 25.78 -15.70
CA ALA A 56 -46.93 24.36 -16.00
C ALA A 56 -46.00 24.00 -17.17
N GLU A 57 -46.07 24.74 -18.27
CA GLU A 57 -45.20 24.51 -19.44
C GLU A 57 -43.71 24.68 -19.09
N ALA A 58 -43.37 25.77 -18.40
CA ALA A 58 -42.00 26.04 -17.96
C ALA A 58 -41.48 24.95 -17.00
N ARG A 59 -42.33 24.47 -16.07
CA ARG A 59 -42.00 23.40 -15.12
C ARG A 59 -41.82 22.04 -15.80
N VAL A 60 -42.60 21.73 -16.83
CA VAL A 60 -42.42 20.51 -17.63
C VAL A 60 -41.09 20.55 -18.39
N VAL A 61 -40.72 21.68 -18.99
CA VAL A 61 -39.44 21.84 -19.68
C VAL A 61 -38.27 21.76 -18.70
N GLU A 62 -38.37 22.41 -17.54
CA GLU A 62 -37.37 22.34 -16.46
C GLU A 62 -37.18 20.89 -15.97
N PHE A 63 -38.28 20.19 -15.70
CA PHE A 63 -38.25 18.80 -15.26
C PHE A 63 -37.66 17.88 -16.33
N ALA A 64 -38.05 18.04 -17.59
CA ALA A 64 -37.47 17.29 -18.71
C ALA A 64 -35.96 17.53 -18.83
N GLY A 65 -35.50 18.78 -18.69
CA GLY A 65 -34.07 19.12 -18.67
C GLY A 65 -33.29 18.46 -17.53
N ARG A 66 -33.90 18.37 -16.33
CA ARG A 66 -33.32 17.67 -15.18
C ARG A 66 -33.35 16.14 -15.32
N LEU A 67 -34.31 15.59 -16.08
CA LEU A 67 -34.44 14.15 -16.33
C LEU A 67 -33.36 13.64 -17.29
N VAL A 68 -32.97 14.43 -18.30
CA VAL A 68 -32.02 14.02 -19.35
C VAL A 68 -30.72 13.42 -18.80
N PRO A 69 -30.02 14.01 -17.81
CA PRO A 69 -28.82 13.41 -17.22
C PRO A 69 -29.02 12.08 -16.49
N THR A 70 -30.26 11.73 -16.13
CA THR A 70 -30.63 10.48 -15.43
C THR A 70 -31.15 9.39 -16.37
N LEU A 71 -31.41 9.72 -17.64
CA LEU A 71 -31.85 8.75 -18.62
C LEU A 71 -30.64 7.99 -19.17
N LYS A 72 -30.74 6.66 -19.23
CA LYS A 72 -29.76 5.84 -19.95
C LYS A 72 -29.94 6.08 -21.45
N SER A 73 -28.85 6.35 -22.17
CA SER A 73 -28.89 6.75 -23.59
C SER A 73 -27.79 6.09 -24.42
N GLY A 74 -28.11 5.70 -25.66
CA GLY A 74 -27.15 5.14 -26.65
C GLY A 74 -26.70 3.70 -26.39
N ASP A 75 -25.54 3.33 -26.93
CA ASP A 75 -24.89 2.00 -26.79
C ASP A 75 -24.45 1.64 -25.35
N HIS A 76 -24.63 2.57 -24.40
CA HIS A 76 -24.25 2.41 -22.99
C HIS A 76 -25.50 2.18 -22.12
N LEU A 77 -26.26 1.12 -22.40
CA LEU A 77 -27.50 0.72 -21.70
C LEU A 77 -27.35 0.50 -20.17
N ASN A 78 -26.14 0.58 -19.64
CA ASN A 78 -25.84 0.32 -18.24
C ASN A 78 -25.55 1.57 -17.41
N GLN A 79 -25.40 2.77 -18.02
CA GLN A 79 -25.02 3.99 -17.30
C GLN A 79 -25.77 5.24 -17.80
N THR A 80 -26.04 6.17 -16.89
CA THR A 80 -26.56 7.51 -17.19
C THR A 80 -25.44 8.45 -17.67
N PRO A 81 -25.74 9.53 -18.40
CA PRO A 81 -24.76 10.56 -18.75
C PRO A 81 -23.98 11.10 -17.55
N LEU A 82 -24.62 11.24 -16.39
CA LEU A 82 -23.97 11.72 -15.17
C LEU A 82 -23.01 10.68 -14.58
N GLU A 83 -23.38 9.40 -14.58
CA GLU A 83 -22.50 8.29 -14.19
C GLU A 83 -21.29 8.17 -15.13
N GLU A 84 -21.50 8.31 -16.43
CA GLU A 84 -20.43 8.33 -17.44
C GLU A 84 -19.48 9.50 -17.21
N ALA A 85 -20.02 10.70 -17.00
CA ALA A 85 -19.24 11.90 -16.73
C ALA A 85 -18.39 11.73 -15.47
N LYS A 86 -19.00 11.29 -14.35
CA LYS A 86 -18.27 10.99 -13.11
C LYS A 86 -17.17 9.96 -13.36
N ARG A 87 -17.45 8.86 -14.08
CA ARG A 87 -16.45 7.83 -14.37
C ARG A 87 -15.26 8.40 -15.15
N ARG A 88 -15.49 9.20 -16.19
CA ARG A 88 -14.42 9.84 -16.98
C ARG A 88 -13.62 10.85 -16.17
N MET A 89 -14.29 11.66 -15.35
CA MET A 89 -13.64 12.61 -14.45
C MET A 89 -12.80 11.89 -13.40
N LEU A 90 -13.32 10.79 -12.85
CA LEU A 90 -12.64 9.97 -11.85
C LEU A 90 -11.41 9.26 -12.45
N ASP A 91 -11.52 8.74 -13.67
CA ASP A 91 -10.38 8.18 -14.43
C ASP A 91 -9.31 9.24 -14.69
N ALA A 92 -9.69 10.44 -15.13
CA ALA A 92 -8.74 11.54 -15.34
C ALA A 92 -8.06 11.99 -14.03
N ALA A 93 -8.82 12.09 -12.94
CA ALA A 93 -8.29 12.43 -11.62
C ALA A 93 -7.35 11.34 -11.09
N ALA A 94 -7.69 10.06 -11.28
CA ALA A 94 -6.83 8.94 -10.93
C ALA A 94 -5.49 9.00 -11.68
N ARG A 95 -5.50 9.31 -12.99
CA ARG A 95 -4.26 9.52 -13.76
C ARG A 95 -3.40 10.65 -13.19
N ALA A 96 -4.01 11.74 -12.75
CA ALA A 96 -3.28 12.86 -12.13
C ALA A 96 -2.62 12.45 -10.80
N VAL A 97 -3.31 11.66 -9.96
CA VAL A 97 -2.74 11.07 -8.74
C VAL A 97 -1.52 10.21 -9.10
N LEU A 98 -1.68 9.26 -10.03
CA LEU A 98 -0.59 8.35 -10.41
C LEU A 98 0.60 9.07 -11.05
N GLY A 99 0.35 10.13 -11.82
CA GLY A 99 1.40 10.94 -12.45
C GLY A 99 2.33 11.65 -11.45
N THR A 100 1.90 11.81 -10.20
CA THR A 100 2.69 12.45 -9.14
C THR A 100 3.10 11.49 -8.02
N ALA A 101 2.40 10.36 -7.87
CA ALA A 101 2.64 9.38 -6.81
C ALA A 101 4.02 8.72 -6.86
N THR A 102 4.52 8.35 -8.05
CA THR A 102 5.83 7.69 -8.20
C THR A 102 6.96 8.56 -7.64
N ALA A 103 6.96 9.86 -7.94
CA ALA A 103 7.97 10.80 -7.46
C ALA A 103 7.85 11.09 -5.95
N ALA A 104 6.68 10.83 -5.36
CA ALA A 104 6.44 11.00 -3.94
C ALA A 104 6.96 9.83 -3.08
N VAL A 105 7.16 8.63 -3.67
CA VAL A 105 7.59 7.44 -2.91
C VAL A 105 8.87 7.69 -2.10
N PRO A 106 9.97 8.22 -2.66
CA PRO A 106 11.17 8.51 -1.86
C PRO A 106 10.92 9.51 -0.73
N VAL A 107 10.10 10.54 -0.96
CA VAL A 107 9.75 11.56 0.05
C VAL A 107 8.93 10.95 1.19
N VAL A 108 8.08 9.97 0.90
CA VAL A 108 7.33 9.22 1.92
C VAL A 108 8.29 8.32 2.71
N ILE A 109 9.22 7.63 2.05
CA ILE A 109 10.25 6.81 2.72
C ILE A 109 11.07 7.67 3.70
N GLU A 110 11.55 8.84 3.27
CA GLU A 110 12.32 9.75 4.13
C GLU A 110 11.56 10.15 5.39
N GLN A 111 10.24 10.37 5.29
CA GLN A 111 9.39 10.70 6.45
C GLN A 111 9.15 9.51 7.38
N LEU A 112 9.05 8.30 6.83
CA LEU A 112 8.85 7.07 7.60
C LEU A 112 10.14 6.59 8.28
N GLN A 113 11.31 6.93 7.72
CA GLN A 113 12.61 6.40 8.16
C GLN A 113 12.91 6.58 9.66
N PRO A 114 12.62 7.72 10.32
CA PRO A 114 12.91 7.88 11.75
C PRO A 114 12.07 6.95 12.63
N GLU A 115 10.77 6.85 12.36
CA GLU A 115 9.87 5.95 13.10
C GLU A 115 10.23 4.49 12.80
N PHE A 116 10.54 4.17 11.54
CA PHE A 116 10.98 2.85 11.13
C PHE A 116 12.26 2.40 11.84
N ALA A 117 13.26 3.28 11.98
CA ALA A 117 14.49 2.98 12.68
C ALA A 117 14.25 2.68 14.17
N ASN A 118 13.28 3.35 14.81
CA ASN A 118 12.92 3.07 16.20
C ASN A 118 12.27 1.68 16.33
N HIS A 119 11.29 1.36 15.46
CA HIS A 119 10.61 0.07 15.48
C HIS A 119 11.54 -1.10 15.12
N SER A 120 12.42 -0.93 14.13
CA SER A 120 13.38 -1.97 13.77
C SER A 120 14.42 -2.21 14.87
N ALA A 121 14.92 -1.16 15.52
CA ALA A 121 15.82 -1.30 16.66
C ALA A 121 15.13 -1.98 17.86
N ALA A 122 13.89 -1.61 18.17
CA ALA A 122 13.10 -2.24 19.22
C ALA A 122 12.83 -3.72 18.92
N TYR A 123 12.51 -4.05 17.66
CA TYR A 123 12.34 -5.43 17.21
C TYR A 123 13.61 -6.26 17.40
N VAL A 124 14.76 -5.77 16.92
CA VAL A 124 16.05 -6.47 17.05
C VAL A 124 16.41 -6.68 18.52
N ALA A 125 16.32 -5.63 19.34
CA ALA A 125 16.61 -5.72 20.77
C ALA A 125 15.68 -6.72 21.49
N ALA A 126 14.42 -6.80 21.10
CA ALA A 126 13.48 -7.78 21.63
C ALA A 126 13.85 -9.21 21.19
N VAL A 127 14.21 -9.41 19.93
CA VAL A 127 14.64 -10.73 19.40
C VAL A 127 15.91 -11.23 20.09
N ASP A 128 16.85 -10.34 20.44
CA ASP A 128 18.08 -10.71 21.15
C ASP A 128 17.82 -11.32 22.53
N LEU A 129 16.72 -10.96 23.18
CA LEU A 129 16.30 -11.50 24.48
C LEU A 129 15.52 -12.83 24.37
N LEU A 130 15.20 -13.28 23.16
CA LEU A 130 14.45 -14.52 22.96
C LEU A 130 15.37 -15.74 22.99
N PRO A 131 14.85 -16.92 23.39
CA PRO A 131 15.57 -18.17 23.25
C PRO A 131 15.86 -18.51 21.78
N GLU A 132 16.86 -19.36 21.53
CA GLU A 132 17.20 -19.78 20.16
C GLU A 132 16.05 -20.54 19.47
N THR A 133 15.39 -21.42 20.24
CA THR A 133 14.19 -22.13 19.81
C THR A 133 12.97 -21.34 20.24
N ILE A 134 12.08 -21.04 19.29
CA ILE A 134 10.87 -20.25 19.53
C ILE A 134 9.64 -21.17 19.49
N ASP A 135 9.17 -21.59 20.66
CA ASP A 135 7.89 -22.25 20.87
C ASP A 135 7.33 -21.86 22.25
N SER A 136 6.12 -22.31 22.56
CA SER A 136 5.46 -21.90 23.82
C SER A 136 6.22 -22.39 25.06
N ASP A 137 6.79 -23.59 25.02
CA ASP A 137 7.48 -24.18 26.17
C ASP A 137 8.82 -23.50 26.40
N SER A 138 9.58 -23.22 25.33
CA SER A 138 10.87 -22.54 25.40
C SER A 138 10.74 -21.11 25.91
N LEU A 139 9.67 -20.40 25.54
CA LEU A 139 9.39 -19.05 26.04
C LEU A 139 9.07 -19.04 27.54
N VAL A 140 8.24 -20.00 27.99
CA VAL A 140 7.91 -20.12 29.43
C VAL A 140 9.15 -20.48 30.24
N GLN A 141 9.98 -21.40 29.74
CA GLN A 141 11.24 -21.80 30.38
C GLN A 141 12.26 -20.65 30.45
N ALA A 142 12.34 -19.82 29.42
CA ALA A 142 13.20 -18.64 29.38
C ALA A 142 12.75 -17.52 30.35
N GLY A 143 11.51 -17.59 30.86
CA GLY A 143 11.00 -16.75 31.93
C GLY A 143 10.32 -15.46 31.47
N ALA A 144 9.86 -14.67 32.44
CA ALA A 144 8.99 -13.51 32.20
C ALA A 144 9.60 -12.44 31.27
N ALA A 145 10.93 -12.27 31.29
CA ALA A 145 11.63 -11.35 30.41
C ALA A 145 11.49 -11.77 28.93
N ALA A 146 11.68 -13.06 28.62
CA ALA A 146 11.53 -13.58 27.26
C ALA A 146 10.09 -13.47 26.75
N VAL A 147 9.10 -13.71 27.61
CA VAL A 147 7.67 -13.53 27.26
C VAL A 147 7.36 -12.06 26.95
N THR A 148 7.92 -11.14 27.73
CA THR A 148 7.74 -9.68 27.51
C THR A 148 8.42 -9.23 26.21
N ALA A 149 9.64 -9.71 25.97
CA ALA A 149 10.36 -9.47 24.73
C ALA A 149 9.60 -10.05 23.53
N TYR A 150 9.00 -11.23 23.66
CA TYR A 150 8.19 -11.85 22.62
C TYR A 150 6.98 -10.99 22.25
N ALA A 151 6.24 -10.49 23.25
CA ALA A 151 5.11 -9.58 23.03
C ALA A 151 5.56 -8.27 22.35
N THR A 152 6.71 -7.72 22.76
CA THR A 152 7.30 -6.53 22.12
C THR A 152 7.62 -6.82 20.66
N ALA A 153 8.35 -7.90 20.37
CA ALA A 153 8.72 -8.29 19.02
C ALA A 153 7.50 -8.52 18.12
N GLN A 154 6.39 -9.06 18.64
CA GLN A 154 5.14 -9.18 17.87
C GLN A 154 4.56 -7.82 17.45
N VAL A 155 4.50 -6.86 18.38
CA VAL A 155 3.99 -5.51 18.12
C VAL A 155 4.85 -4.81 17.06
N GLU A 156 6.17 -4.89 17.23
CA GLU A 156 7.12 -4.28 16.31
C GLU A 156 7.07 -4.95 14.91
N ALA A 157 6.99 -6.28 14.85
CA ALA A 157 6.83 -7.02 13.59
C ALA A 157 5.54 -6.63 12.85
N ALA A 158 4.43 -6.42 13.58
CA ALA A 158 3.17 -5.99 12.98
C ALA A 158 3.29 -4.60 12.35
N TRP A 159 3.97 -3.66 13.02
CA TRP A 159 4.24 -2.33 12.47
C TRP A 159 5.17 -2.40 11.24
N LEU A 160 6.27 -3.15 11.31
CA LEU A 160 7.19 -3.35 10.18
C LEU A 160 6.48 -3.99 8.97
N ASN A 161 5.58 -4.95 9.21
CA ASN A 161 4.74 -5.54 8.17
C ASN A 161 3.80 -4.52 7.52
N ARG A 162 3.29 -3.54 8.26
CA ARG A 162 2.48 -2.45 7.69
C ARG A 162 3.30 -1.62 6.70
N ILE A 163 4.55 -1.30 7.02
CA ILE A 163 5.45 -0.58 6.10
C ILE A 163 5.82 -1.44 4.89
N SER A 164 6.17 -2.71 5.10
CA SER A 164 6.43 -3.66 3.99
C SER A 164 5.21 -3.79 3.06
N SER A 165 3.99 -3.84 3.62
CA SER A 165 2.76 -3.88 2.84
C SER A 165 2.52 -2.59 2.06
N TRP A 166 2.87 -1.43 2.63
CA TRP A 166 2.82 -0.16 1.90
C TRP A 166 3.79 -0.13 0.71
N VAL A 167 5.06 -0.56 0.90
CA VAL A 167 6.04 -0.68 -0.19
C VAL A 167 5.48 -1.59 -1.30
N ALA A 168 4.90 -2.73 -0.93
CA ALA A 168 4.25 -3.64 -1.87
C ALA A 168 3.12 -2.97 -2.66
N GLY A 169 2.35 -2.09 -2.02
CA GLY A 169 1.29 -1.30 -2.63
C GLY A 169 1.77 -0.29 -3.67
N THR A 170 3.08 0.02 -3.72
CA THR A 170 3.65 0.88 -4.76
C THR A 170 3.86 0.18 -6.11
N ARG A 171 3.70 -1.14 -6.17
CA ARG A 171 3.91 -1.95 -7.40
C ARG A 171 3.03 -1.51 -8.57
N ASP A 172 1.85 -1.00 -8.24
CA ASP A 172 0.86 -0.59 -9.21
C ASP A 172 1.10 0.84 -9.66
N LEU A 173 2.18 1.52 -9.26
CA LEU A 173 2.51 2.85 -9.76
C LEU A 173 3.31 2.78 -11.07
N PRO A 174 3.18 3.79 -11.95
CA PRO A 174 4.04 3.93 -13.12
C PRO A 174 5.52 3.90 -12.73
N GLY A 175 6.33 3.09 -13.42
CA GLY A 175 7.76 2.96 -13.15
C GLY A 175 8.17 1.90 -12.11
N PHE A 176 7.18 1.31 -11.41
CA PHE A 176 7.37 0.11 -10.57
C PHE A 176 6.57 -1.11 -11.07
N ALA A 177 5.66 -0.90 -12.02
CA ALA A 177 4.88 -1.97 -12.64
C ALA A 177 5.77 -3.07 -13.22
N GLY A 178 5.48 -4.32 -12.84
CA GLY A 178 6.22 -5.50 -13.31
C GLY A 178 7.52 -5.80 -12.56
N LEU A 179 7.89 -5.00 -11.55
CA LEU A 179 8.97 -5.37 -10.62
C LEU A 179 8.46 -6.43 -9.65
N ASP A 180 9.31 -7.43 -9.37
CA ASP A 180 8.96 -8.49 -8.43
C ASP A 180 8.80 -7.91 -7.01
N VAL A 181 7.74 -8.34 -6.34
CA VAL A 181 7.33 -7.83 -5.04
C VAL A 181 7.90 -8.75 -3.96
N GLU A 182 9.19 -9.03 -4.02
CA GLU A 182 9.82 -9.95 -3.09
C GLU A 182 9.68 -9.42 -1.66
N VAL A 183 9.02 -10.20 -0.80
CA VAL A 183 8.67 -9.78 0.57
C VAL A 183 9.88 -9.36 1.40
N PRO A 184 11.04 -10.08 1.36
CA PRO A 184 12.16 -9.78 2.23
C PRO A 184 12.80 -8.42 1.91
N LEU A 185 12.98 -8.10 0.62
CA LEU A 185 13.76 -6.94 0.21
C LEU A 185 13.04 -5.61 0.37
N ARG A 186 11.74 -5.60 0.67
CA ARG A 186 10.98 -4.35 0.84
C ARG A 186 11.48 -3.50 2.01
N ILE A 187 11.91 -4.16 3.08
CA ILE A 187 12.35 -3.49 4.31
C ILE A 187 13.66 -4.05 4.89
N LEU A 188 14.38 -4.89 4.15
CA LEU A 188 15.65 -5.49 4.55
C LEU A 188 16.71 -5.25 3.48
N ARG A 189 17.95 -5.03 3.92
CA ARG A 189 19.11 -4.75 3.09
C ARG A 189 20.21 -5.79 3.38
N PRO A 190 20.13 -6.98 2.75
CA PRO A 190 21.22 -7.94 2.83
C PRO A 190 22.48 -7.33 2.21
N ALA A 191 23.62 -7.48 2.88
CA ALA A 191 24.91 -6.98 2.41
C ALA A 191 25.57 -7.90 1.38
N ASP A 192 25.18 -9.17 1.34
CA ASP A 192 25.77 -10.19 0.49
C ASP A 192 24.77 -11.28 0.06
N ALA A 193 25.22 -12.13 -0.87
CA ALA A 193 24.43 -13.24 -1.40
C ALA A 193 24.06 -14.29 -0.34
N LEU A 194 24.86 -14.45 0.72
CA LEU A 194 24.59 -15.40 1.79
C LEU A 194 23.43 -14.91 2.67
N GLN A 195 23.43 -13.64 3.05
CA GLN A 195 22.32 -13.01 3.77
C GLN A 195 21.04 -13.06 2.94
N LEU A 196 21.11 -12.77 1.63
CA LEU A 196 19.97 -12.89 0.73
C LEU A 196 19.41 -14.33 0.69
N ALA A 197 20.28 -15.33 0.56
CA ALA A 197 19.87 -16.73 0.55
C ALA A 197 19.20 -17.17 1.87
N LYS A 198 19.65 -16.63 3.02
CA LYS A 198 19.02 -16.88 4.32
C LYS A 198 17.61 -16.28 4.40
N LEU A 199 17.42 -15.08 3.87
CA LEU A 199 16.10 -14.45 3.79
C LEU A 199 15.13 -15.23 2.90
N ASP A 200 15.61 -15.69 1.74
CA ASP A 200 14.81 -16.52 0.82
C ASP A 200 14.40 -17.84 1.49
N ALA A 201 15.35 -18.51 2.14
CA ALA A 201 15.07 -19.73 2.89
C ALA A 201 14.04 -19.49 4.01
N ALA A 202 14.14 -18.36 4.72
CA ALA A 202 13.19 -17.99 5.76
C ALA A 202 11.78 -17.71 5.22
N GLN A 203 11.66 -17.12 4.02
CA GLN A 203 10.38 -16.86 3.37
C GLN A 203 9.62 -18.14 3.00
N HIS A 204 10.35 -19.20 2.64
CA HIS A 204 9.76 -20.48 2.24
C HIS A 204 9.63 -21.49 3.41
N LYS A 205 10.11 -21.14 4.60
CA LYS A 205 10.00 -21.99 5.78
C LYS A 205 8.57 -21.93 6.33
N THR A 206 7.98 -23.09 6.64
CA THR A 206 6.72 -23.18 7.39
C THR A 206 7.00 -23.05 8.89
N PRO A 207 6.75 -21.90 9.54
CA PRO A 207 7.02 -21.76 10.97
C PRO A 207 5.92 -22.42 11.80
N ASN A 208 6.24 -22.72 13.07
CA ASN A 208 5.18 -22.92 14.07
C ASN A 208 4.45 -21.59 14.32
N GLN A 209 3.31 -21.62 15.02
CA GLN A 209 2.52 -20.41 15.28
C GLN A 209 3.31 -19.34 16.02
N THR A 210 4.14 -19.73 16.99
CA THR A 210 4.91 -18.82 17.84
C THR A 210 5.93 -18.02 17.03
N LEU A 211 6.71 -18.69 16.19
CA LEU A 211 7.68 -18.06 15.29
C LEU A 211 6.99 -17.29 14.16
N GLY A 212 5.88 -17.82 13.63
CA GLY A 212 5.11 -17.16 12.58
C GLY A 212 4.59 -15.78 13.00
N ALA A 213 4.20 -15.62 14.27
CA ALA A 213 3.76 -14.34 14.82
C ALA A 213 4.85 -13.26 14.88
N LEU A 214 6.13 -13.64 14.84
CA LEU A 214 7.25 -12.70 14.78
C LEU A 214 7.61 -12.30 13.35
N ASN A 215 6.97 -12.90 12.34
CA ASN A 215 7.45 -12.92 10.95
C ASN A 215 8.83 -13.61 10.85
N THR A 216 8.83 -14.84 10.30
CA THR A 216 10.04 -15.67 10.14
C THR A 216 11.18 -14.94 9.45
N VAL A 217 10.89 -14.12 8.43
CA VAL A 217 11.90 -13.40 7.67
C VAL A 217 12.54 -12.30 8.52
N PHE A 218 11.75 -11.55 9.29
CA PHE A 218 12.28 -10.51 10.18
C PHE A 218 13.07 -11.12 11.33
N TYR A 219 12.58 -12.23 11.91
CA TYR A 219 13.31 -12.95 12.94
C TYR A 219 14.68 -13.43 12.43
N THR A 220 14.73 -14.03 11.23
CA THR A 220 16.00 -14.40 10.60
C THR A 220 16.88 -13.18 10.36
N ALA A 221 16.33 -12.07 9.86
CA ALA A 221 17.10 -10.84 9.64
C ALA A 221 17.74 -10.31 10.92
N ALA A 222 16.97 -10.23 12.02
CA ALA A 222 17.48 -9.78 13.32
C ALA A 222 18.59 -10.71 13.85
N ARG A 223 18.39 -12.04 13.82
CA ARG A 223 19.40 -13.01 14.28
C ARG A 223 20.68 -13.00 13.45
N GLU A 224 20.57 -12.67 12.17
CA GLU A 224 21.68 -12.68 11.22
C GLU A 224 22.35 -11.31 11.06
N GLY A 225 21.91 -10.30 11.82
CA GLY A 225 22.43 -8.94 11.74
C GLY A 225 22.21 -8.27 10.38
N ILE A 226 21.11 -8.62 9.69
CA ILE A 226 20.73 -8.01 8.41
C ILE A 226 20.10 -6.64 8.69
N GLU A 227 20.56 -5.61 7.97
CA GLU A 227 20.06 -4.25 8.13
C GLU A 227 18.58 -4.15 7.77
N PHE A 228 17.80 -3.51 8.63
CA PHE A 228 16.44 -3.08 8.32
C PHE A 228 16.48 -1.69 7.68
N GLY A 229 15.91 -1.57 6.49
CA GLY A 229 15.82 -0.31 5.77
C GLY A 229 14.73 -0.36 4.71
N ILE A 230 13.91 0.69 4.63
CA ILE A 230 12.85 0.77 3.63
C ILE A 230 13.48 0.94 2.25
N ASN A 231 13.11 0.06 1.30
CA ASN A 231 13.55 0.11 -0.07
C ASN A 231 12.37 0.42 -1.00
N THR A 232 12.60 1.18 -2.04
CA THR A 232 11.72 1.23 -3.21
C THR A 232 11.73 -0.12 -3.92
N LEU A 233 10.69 -0.43 -4.70
CA LEU A 233 10.67 -1.66 -5.50
C LEU A 233 11.79 -1.71 -6.55
N ARG A 234 12.29 -0.55 -6.99
CA ARG A 234 13.47 -0.47 -7.87
C ARG A 234 14.72 -0.92 -7.15
N GLU A 235 14.96 -0.38 -5.95
CA GLU A 235 16.09 -0.81 -5.11
C GLU A 235 15.99 -2.29 -4.75
N CYS A 236 14.78 -2.83 -4.49
CA CYS A 236 14.60 -4.27 -4.30
C CYS A 236 15.09 -5.07 -5.52
N ALA A 237 14.68 -4.66 -6.72
CA ALA A 237 15.10 -5.33 -7.96
C ALA A 237 16.60 -5.19 -8.23
N ASP A 238 17.20 -4.05 -7.86
CA ASP A 238 18.64 -3.81 -8.00
C ASP A 238 19.44 -4.66 -7.00
N ILE A 239 19.05 -4.69 -5.72
CA ILE A 239 19.63 -5.57 -4.69
C ILE A 239 19.59 -7.03 -5.14
N ARG A 240 18.42 -7.50 -5.61
CA ARG A 240 18.27 -8.87 -6.12
C ARG A 240 19.21 -9.13 -7.29
N ARG A 241 19.30 -8.20 -8.25
CA ARG A 241 20.17 -8.36 -9.43
C ARG A 241 21.64 -8.39 -9.05
N GLU A 242 22.06 -7.57 -8.10
CA GLU A 242 23.46 -7.45 -7.67
C GLU A 242 23.92 -8.64 -6.82
N LEU A 243 23.03 -9.16 -5.97
CA LEU A 243 23.35 -10.22 -5.00
C LEU A 243 22.92 -11.62 -5.46
N ALA A 244 22.05 -11.75 -6.46
CA ALA A 244 21.76 -13.04 -7.05
C ALA A 244 23.06 -13.65 -7.61
N PHE A 245 23.33 -14.90 -7.25
CA PHE A 245 24.43 -15.66 -7.82
C PHE A 245 24.33 -15.64 -9.35
N THR A 246 25.18 -14.83 -9.99
CA THR A 246 25.42 -14.92 -11.44
C THR A 246 26.57 -15.91 -11.63
N PRO A 247 26.36 -17.06 -12.30
CA PRO A 247 27.43 -18.04 -12.54
C PRO A 247 28.65 -17.48 -13.30
N ASP A 248 28.53 -16.32 -13.94
CA ASP A 248 29.55 -15.73 -14.81
C ASP A 248 30.75 -15.08 -14.10
N LYS A 249 30.81 -15.09 -12.75
CA LYS A 249 31.98 -14.59 -11.99
C LYS A 249 32.80 -15.68 -11.32
N VAL A 250 32.74 -16.92 -11.81
CA VAL A 250 33.76 -17.93 -11.49
C VAL A 250 34.92 -17.79 -12.48
N THR A 251 35.78 -16.81 -12.26
CA THR A 251 37.14 -16.87 -12.82
C THR A 251 37.87 -17.96 -12.06
N PHE A 252 37.86 -19.18 -12.59
CA PHE A 252 38.83 -20.19 -12.19
C PHE A 252 40.22 -19.62 -12.49
N ARG A 253 41.01 -19.38 -11.45
CA ARG A 253 42.45 -19.21 -11.53
C ARG A 253 43.12 -20.56 -11.35
#